data_AF-A0A7Y2UMX6-F1
#
_entry.id   AF-A0A7Y2UMX6-F1
#
_cell.length_a   1.000
_cell.length_b   1.000
_cell.length_c   1.000
_cell.angle_alpha   90.00
_cell.angle_beta   90.00
_cell.angle_gamma   90.00
#
_symmetry.space_group_name_H-M   'P 1'
#
loop_
_entity.id
_entity.type
_entity.pdbx_description
1 polymer ?
#
loop_
_entity_poly.entity_id
_entity_poly.type
_entity_poly.pdbx_seq_one_letter_code
_entity_poly.pdbx_strand_id
1 'polypeptide(L)' 'MKPDPKFIRWVKEITLEDIPLVGGKNASLGEMFHELTTKGIKIPN' A
#
# COMPACT_ATOMS: atom_id res chain seq x y z
N MET A 1 -19.31 -10.02 -15.64
CA MET A 1 -18.84 -10.83 -14.49
C MET A 1 -18.02 -9.91 -13.60
N LYS A 2 -18.42 -9.65 -12.35
CA LYS A 2 -17.60 -8.84 -11.45
C LYS A 2 -16.41 -9.70 -11.00
N PRO A 3 -15.17 -9.17 -10.99
CA PRO A 3 -14.05 -9.90 -10.44
C PRO A 3 -14.30 -10.19 -8.96
N ASP A 4 -13.85 -11.34 -8.49
CA ASP A 4 -13.94 -11.70 -7.08
C ASP A 4 -13.23 -10.64 -6.21
N PRO A 5 -13.82 -10.26 -5.06
CA PRO A 5 -13.21 -9.28 -4.19
C PRO A 5 -11.83 -9.74 -3.71
N LYS A 6 -10.81 -8.89 -3.94
CA LYS A 6 -9.47 -9.08 -3.39
C LYS A 6 -9.45 -8.59 -1.95
N PHE A 7 -9.37 -9.53 -1.01
CA PHE A 7 -9.29 -9.24 0.43
C PHE A 7 -7.86 -9.01 0.95
N ILE A 8 -6.84 -9.28 0.12
CA ILE A 8 -5.42 -9.09 0.44
C ILE A 8 -4.78 -8.24 -0.66
N ARG A 9 -3.88 -7.34 -0.27
CA ARG A 9 -3.13 -6.43 -1.15
C ARG A 9 -1.65 -6.41 -0.77
N TRP A 10 -0.78 -6.20 -1.76
CA TRP A 10 0.65 -6.03 -1.52
C TRP A 10 0.95 -4.58 -1.11
N VAL A 11 1.84 -4.37 -0.14
CA VAL A 11 2.20 -3.02 0.36
C VAL A 11 2.66 -2.09 -0.76
N LYS A 12 3.45 -2.61 -1.72
CA LYS A 12 3.94 -1.88 -2.90
C LYS A 12 2.86 -1.44 -3.90
N GLU A 13 1.61 -1.87 -3.70
CA GLU A 13 0.46 -1.54 -4.55
C GLU A 13 -0.54 -0.62 -3.82
N ILE A 14 -0.26 -0.26 -2.57
CA ILE A 14 -1.14 0.58 -1.73
C ILE A 14 -0.74 2.04 -1.90
N THR A 15 -1.76 2.87 -2.12
CA THR A 15 -1.65 4.33 -2.25
C THR A 15 -2.54 5.05 -1.22
N LEU A 16 -2.44 6.37 -1.11
CA LEU A 16 -3.36 7.17 -0.28
C LEU A 16 -4.83 7.02 -0.69
N GLU A 17 -5.10 6.79 -1.97
CA GLU A 17 -6.46 6.56 -2.49
C GLU A 17 -7.11 5.31 -1.89
N ASP A 18 -6.32 4.36 -1.36
CA ASP A 18 -6.79 3.12 -0.77
C ASP A 18 -7.17 3.23 0.71
N ILE A 19 -7.06 4.42 1.34
CA ILE A 19 -7.46 4.64 2.75
C ILE A 19 -8.84 4.05 3.10
N PRO A 20 -9.90 4.20 2.27
CA PRO A 20 -11.22 3.62 2.59
C PRO A 20 -11.22 2.09 2.67
N LEU A 21 -10.23 1.43 2.09
CA LEU A 21 -10.14 -0.03 1.99
C LEU A 21 -9.15 -0.64 2.99
N VAL A 22 -8.04 0.04 3.27
CA VAL A 22 -6.96 -0.49 4.11
C VAL A 22 -6.71 0.30 5.40
N GLY A 23 -7.36 1.45 5.56
CA GLY A 23 -7.15 2.39 6.66
C GLY A 23 -5.84 3.19 6.56
N GLY A 24 -5.74 4.27 7.33
CA GLY A 24 -4.64 5.23 7.24
C GLY A 24 -3.24 4.66 7.54
N LYS A 25 -3.14 3.66 8.42
CA LYS A 25 -1.83 3.04 8.75
C LYS A 25 -1.22 2.30 7.57
N ASN A 26 -2.03 1.50 6.87
CA ASN A 26 -1.55 0.72 5.74
C ASN A 26 -1.30 1.59 4.51
N ALA A 27 -2.16 2.60 4.29
CA ALA A 27 -1.93 3.61 3.25
C ALA A 27 -0.60 4.35 3.47
N SER A 28 -0.34 4.80 4.70
CA SER A 28 0.93 5.45 5.04
C SER A 28 2.15 4.54 4.84
N LEU A 29 2.02 3.23 5.10
CA LEU A 29 3.10 2.27 4.85
C LEU A 29 3.37 2.08 3.35
N GLY A 30 2.32 2.04 2.51
CA GLY A 30 2.44 2.05 1.05
C GLY A 30 3.19 3.28 0.55
N GLU A 31 2.78 4.48 1.00
CA GLU A 31 3.47 5.73 0.66
C GLU A 31 4.93 5.75 1.11
N MET A 32 5.22 5.30 2.33
CA MET A 32 6.61 5.16 2.79
C MET A 32 7.40 4.18 1.91
N PHE A 33 6.78 3.08 1.48
CA PHE A 33 7.41 2.15 0.54
C PHE A 33 7.73 2.86 -0.79
N HIS A 34 6.82 3.62 -1.38
CA HIS A 34 7.06 4.33 -2.64
C HIS A 34 8.10 5.45 -2.52
N GLU A 35 8.01 6.28 -1.48
CA GLU A 35 8.81 7.50 -1.34
C GLU A 35 10.19 7.27 -0.74
N LEU A 36 10.36 6.24 0.11
CA LEU A 36 11.58 6.04 0.88
C LEU A 36 12.47 4.95 0.26
N THR A 37 11.90 3.94 -0.40
CA THR A 37 12.72 2.91 -1.08
C THR A 37 13.54 3.50 -2.23
N THR A 38 13.00 4.49 -2.95
CA THR A 38 13.72 5.24 -3.99
C THR A 38 14.90 6.04 -3.44
N LYS A 39 14.89 6.35 -2.13
CA LYS A 39 15.97 7.01 -1.40
C LYS A 39 16.92 6.01 -0.72
N GLY A 40 16.78 4.71 -1.00
CA GLY A 40 17.60 3.65 -0.42
C GLY A 40 17.24 3.27 1.02
N ILE A 41 16.14 3.82 1.56
CA ILE A 41 15.66 3.47 2.90
C ILE A 41 14.90 2.14 2.82
N LYS A 42 15.30 1.19 3.66
CA LYS A 42 14.69 -0.15 3.69
C LYS A 42 13.37 -0.10 4.46
N ILE A 43 12.28 -0.40 3.75
CA ILE A 43 10.95 -0.57 4.34
C ILE A 43 10.62 -2.07 4.36
N PRO A 44 10.15 -2.63 5.49
CA PRO A 44 9.70 -4.02 5.55
C PRO A 44 8.54 -4.28 4.57
N ASN A 45 8.56 -5.43 3.90
CA ASN A 45 7.54 -5.86 2.95
C ASN A 45 6.91 -7.20 3.31
#